data_AF-L5KIM8-F1
#
_entry.id   AF-L5KIM8-F1
#
_cell.length_a   1.000
_cell.length_b   1.000
_cell.length_c   1.000
_cell.angle_alpha   90.00
_cell.angle_beta   90.00
_cell.angle_gamma   90.00
#
_symmetry.space_group_name_H-M   'P 1'
#
loop_
_entity.id
_entity.type
_entity.pdbx_description
1 polymer ?
#
loop_
_entity_poly.entity_id
_entity_poly.type
_entity_poly.pdbx_seq_one_letter_code
_entity_poly.pdbx_strand_id
1 'polypeptide(L)'
;MNRNPEGADTKEKLMRCSQCRVAKYCSAKCQKKAWQDHKRECKCLKSCKPRYPPDSVRLLGRVVVKLMEETPSESEKLYSFYDLESNINKLTEDKKEGLRQLAMTFQHFMREEIQDASQLPPSFDIFEAFAKVSVKFGIFANTINQLFTLYFVVDP
;
A
#
# COMPACT_ATOMS: atom_id res chain seq x y z
N MET A 1 12.65 -33.44 -40.86
CA MET A 1 11.78 -33.35 -39.67
C MET A 1 12.20 -32.13 -38.87
N ASN A 2 11.46 -31.02 -39.03
CA ASN A 2 11.65 -29.78 -38.28
C ASN A 2 11.30 -30.02 -36.81
N ARG A 3 12.19 -29.62 -35.89
CA ARG A 3 11.83 -29.40 -34.48
C ARG A 3 11.89 -27.91 -34.20
N ASN A 4 10.70 -27.33 -34.05
CA ASN A 4 10.44 -25.97 -33.57
C ASN A 4 10.95 -25.87 -32.10
N PRO A 5 11.74 -24.86 -31.71
CA PRO A 5 11.96 -24.55 -30.31
C PRO A 5 10.90 -23.52 -29.88
N GLU A 6 9.71 -24.00 -29.51
CA GLU A 6 8.71 -23.17 -28.84
C GLU A 6 9.10 -22.97 -27.37
N GLY A 7 9.14 -21.70 -26.95
CA GLY A 7 9.03 -21.32 -25.54
C GLY A 7 10.33 -20.97 -24.81
N ALA A 8 11.09 -20.00 -25.31
CA ALA A 8 12.03 -19.30 -24.44
C ALA A 8 11.22 -18.46 -23.43
N ASP A 9 11.14 -18.92 -22.18
CA ASP A 9 10.64 -18.17 -21.03
C ASP A 9 11.60 -16.99 -20.76
N THR A 10 11.45 -15.91 -21.53
CA THR A 10 12.09 -14.64 -21.21
C THR A 10 11.35 -14.05 -20.01
N LYS A 11 11.79 -14.42 -18.80
CA LYS A 11 11.49 -13.63 -17.59
C LYS A 11 11.91 -12.19 -17.84
N GLU A 12 10.95 -11.34 -18.23
CA GLU A 12 11.20 -9.92 -18.40
C GLU A 12 11.81 -9.36 -17.12
N LYS A 13 13.04 -8.84 -17.24
CA LYS A 13 13.78 -8.34 -16.09
C LYS A 13 13.15 -7.03 -15.62
N LEU A 14 12.38 -7.10 -14.54
CA LEU A 14 11.78 -5.91 -13.93
C LEU A 14 12.85 -4.90 -13.49
N MET A 15 12.63 -3.63 -13.86
CA MET A 15 13.46 -2.51 -13.45
C MET A 15 13.11 -2.08 -12.02
N ARG A 16 14.11 -1.74 -11.20
CA ARG A 16 13.89 -1.25 -9.83
C ARG A 16 13.95 0.27 -9.78
N CYS A 17 13.14 0.89 -8.92
CA CYS A 17 13.34 2.29 -8.55
C CYS A 17 14.78 2.50 -8.04
N SER A 18 15.52 3.42 -8.62
CA SER A 18 16.93 3.66 -8.27
C SER A 18 17.11 4.18 -6.84
N GLN A 19 16.11 4.89 -6.31
CA GLN A 19 16.14 5.50 -4.98
C GLN A 19 15.84 4.48 -3.87
N CYS A 20 14.60 3.97 -3.82
CA CYS A 20 14.20 3.03 -2.77
C CYS A 20 14.71 1.61 -3.02
N ARG A 21 14.90 1.19 -4.28
CA ARG A 21 15.24 -0.19 -4.71
C ARG A 21 14.18 -1.26 -4.34
N VAL A 22 13.00 -0.84 -3.88
CA VAL A 22 11.88 -1.71 -3.49
C VAL A 22 10.89 -1.88 -4.64
N ALA A 23 10.33 -0.79 -5.15
CA ALA A 23 9.36 -0.82 -6.23
C ALA A 23 10.01 -1.34 -7.53
N LYS A 24 9.27 -2.19 -8.24
CA LYS A 24 9.67 -2.83 -9.50
C LYS A 24 8.65 -2.50 -10.58
N TYR A 25 9.14 -2.30 -11.80
CA TYR A 25 8.33 -1.90 -12.95
C TYR A 25 8.75 -2.72 -14.18
N CYS A 26 7.79 -3.07 -15.05
CA CYS A 26 8.09 -3.74 -16.31
C CYS A 26 8.76 -2.82 -17.34
N SER A 27 8.55 -1.50 -17.24
CA SER A 27 9.09 -0.53 -18.19
C SER A 27 9.33 0.84 -17.56
N ALA A 28 10.14 1.67 -18.23
CA ALA A 28 10.34 3.08 -17.85
C ALA A 28 9.03 3.88 -17.92
N LYS A 29 8.12 3.52 -18.84
CA LYS A 29 6.78 4.11 -18.95
C LYS A 29 5.96 3.85 -17.68
N CYS A 30 5.91 2.60 -17.21
CA CYS A 30 5.21 2.24 -15.99
C CYS A 30 5.82 2.91 -14.75
N GLN A 31 7.14 2.99 -14.66
CA GLN A 31 7.82 3.71 -13.59
C GLN A 31 7.44 5.20 -13.56
N LYS A 32 7.39 5.85 -14.74
CA LYS A 32 7.01 7.27 -14.84
C LYS A 32 5.53 7.49 -14.49
N LYS A 33 4.62 6.61 -14.94
CA LYS A 33 3.18 6.68 -14.63
C LYS A 33 2.94 6.54 -13.12
N ALA A 34 3.60 5.58 -12.48
CA ALA A 34 3.47 5.32 -11.04
C ALA A 34 4.19 6.33 -10.14
N TRP A 35 4.97 7.27 -10.70
CA TRP A 35 5.83 8.15 -9.90
C TRP A 35 5.05 9.08 -8.97
N GLN A 36 3.89 9.58 -9.38
CA GLN A 36 3.08 10.48 -8.54
C GLN A 36 2.70 9.79 -7.23
N ASP A 37 2.15 8.58 -7.31
CA ASP A 37 1.76 7.79 -6.13
C ASP A 37 2.97 7.23 -5.37
N HIS A 38 4.08 6.94 -6.07
CA HIS A 38 5.28 6.36 -5.46
C HIS A 38 6.15 7.41 -4.74
N LYS A 39 6.15 8.67 -5.16
CA LYS A 39 7.15 9.68 -4.75
C LYS A 39 7.24 9.84 -3.23
N ARG A 40 6.10 9.92 -2.54
CA ARG A 40 6.06 10.08 -1.06
C ARG A 40 6.51 8.80 -0.36
N GLU A 41 5.94 7.64 -0.72
CA GLU A 41 6.37 6.36 -0.13
C GLU A 41 7.84 6.00 -0.44
N CYS A 42 8.40 6.51 -1.55
CA CYS A 42 9.76 6.20 -1.96
C CYS A 42 10.78 6.68 -0.94
N LYS A 43 10.55 7.84 -0.32
CA LYS A 43 11.41 8.38 0.74
C LYS A 43 11.35 7.52 2.00
N CYS A 44 10.15 7.17 2.43
CA CYS A 44 9.92 6.25 3.56
C CYS A 44 10.58 4.88 3.34
N LEU A 45 10.38 4.27 2.15
CA LEU A 45 10.99 2.98 1.82
C LEU A 45 12.52 3.05 1.74
N LYS A 46 13.08 4.21 1.36
CA LYS A 46 14.53 4.42 1.34
C LYS A 46 15.10 4.49 2.76
N SER A 47 14.40 5.12 3.71
CA SER A 47 14.85 5.29 5.10
C SER A 47 14.69 4.03 5.97
N CYS A 48 13.85 3.08 5.57
CA CYS A 48 13.60 1.84 6.31
C CYS A 48 14.59 0.69 6.00
N LYS A 49 15.60 0.89 5.15
CA LYS A 49 16.53 -0.20 4.83
C LYS A 49 17.30 -0.69 6.07
N PRO A 50 17.47 -2.00 6.26
CA PRO A 50 16.99 -3.13 5.43
C PRO A 50 15.61 -3.69 5.84
N ARG A 51 14.95 -3.11 6.84
CA ARG A 51 13.69 -3.61 7.43
C ARG A 51 12.48 -2.90 6.83
N TYR A 52 11.93 -3.49 5.77
CA TYR A 52 10.73 -2.95 5.14
C TYR A 52 9.48 -3.23 5.98
N PRO A 53 8.51 -2.31 5.99
CA PRO A 53 7.27 -2.47 6.75
C PRO A 53 6.37 -3.57 6.16
N PRO A 54 5.42 -4.12 6.95
CA PRO A 54 4.38 -5.01 6.45
C PRO A 54 3.53 -4.38 5.34
N ASP A 55 2.94 -5.21 4.47
CA ASP A 55 2.13 -4.73 3.35
C ASP A 55 0.91 -3.90 3.79
N SER A 56 0.28 -4.26 4.91
CA SER A 56 -0.81 -3.48 5.50
C SER A 56 -0.37 -2.06 5.89
N VAL A 57 0.84 -1.90 6.40
CA VAL A 57 1.42 -0.60 6.75
C VAL A 57 1.72 0.22 5.50
N ARG A 58 2.30 -0.41 4.47
CA ARG A 58 2.58 0.26 3.18
C ARG A 58 1.30 0.74 2.52
N LEU A 59 0.26 -0.10 2.53
CA LEU A 59 -1.04 0.24 1.99
C LEU A 59 -1.63 1.44 2.73
N LEU A 60 -1.68 1.38 4.07
CA LEU A 60 -2.26 2.47 4.84
C LEU A 60 -1.51 3.79 4.56
N GLY A 61 -0.19 3.72 4.33
CA GLY A 61 0.62 4.86 3.92
C GLY A 61 0.11 5.49 2.62
N ARG A 62 -0.21 4.67 1.61
CA ARG A 62 -0.78 5.12 0.34
C ARG A 62 -2.18 5.70 0.50
N VAL A 63 -3.03 5.08 1.33
CA VAL A 63 -4.37 5.59 1.62
C VAL A 63 -4.29 6.98 2.25
N VAL A 64 -3.46 7.15 3.28
CA VAL A 64 -3.30 8.46 3.94
C VAL A 64 -2.78 9.50 2.96
N VAL A 65 -1.76 9.17 2.17
CA VAL A 65 -1.26 10.08 1.13
C VAL A 65 -2.36 10.49 0.16
N LYS A 66 -3.18 9.54 -0.29
CA LYS A 66 -4.28 9.82 -1.24
C LYS A 66 -5.36 10.70 -0.63
N LEU A 67 -5.74 10.45 0.63
CA LEU A 67 -6.71 11.26 1.37
C LEU A 67 -6.23 12.71 1.58
N MET A 68 -4.92 12.92 1.68
CA MET A 68 -4.33 14.27 1.79
C MET A 68 -4.28 15.03 0.46
N GLU A 69 -4.42 14.36 -0.69
CA GLU A 69 -4.30 15.00 -2.01
C GLU A 69 -5.57 15.75 -2.45
N GLU A 70 -6.64 15.74 -1.62
CA GLU A 70 -7.93 16.44 -1.81
C GLU A 70 -8.61 16.25 -3.18
N THR A 71 -8.08 15.34 -4.01
CA THR A 71 -8.66 14.98 -5.30
C THR A 71 -9.65 13.84 -5.08
N PRO A 72 -10.94 14.03 -5.40
CA PRO A 72 -11.93 12.97 -5.26
C PRO A 72 -11.50 11.75 -6.06
N SER A 73 -11.42 10.60 -5.39
CA SER A 73 -11.18 9.34 -6.08
C SER A 73 -12.50 8.83 -6.66
N GLU A 74 -12.48 8.42 -7.93
CA GLU A 74 -13.61 7.73 -8.57
C GLU A 74 -14.04 6.49 -7.78
N SER A 75 -13.10 5.84 -7.10
CA SER A 75 -13.35 4.68 -6.24
C SER A 75 -14.18 4.99 -5.00
N GLU A 76 -14.29 6.27 -4.60
CA GLU A 76 -15.01 6.71 -3.40
C GLU A 76 -16.41 7.25 -3.71
N LYS A 77 -16.86 7.21 -4.97
CA LYS A 77 -18.17 7.74 -5.40
C LYS A 77 -19.37 7.13 -4.66
N LEU A 78 -19.30 5.85 -4.32
CA LEU A 78 -20.38 5.13 -3.63
C LEU A 78 -20.14 5.02 -2.13
N TYR A 79 -18.87 5.00 -1.70
CA TYR A 79 -18.48 4.77 -0.32
C TYR A 79 -17.06 5.29 -0.11
N SER A 80 -16.87 6.21 0.82
CA SER A 80 -15.54 6.76 1.14
C SER A 80 -14.76 5.84 2.06
N PHE A 81 -13.46 6.09 2.21
CA PHE A 81 -12.67 5.42 3.24
C PHE A 81 -13.25 5.59 4.65
N TYR A 82 -13.87 6.75 4.93
CA TYR A 82 -14.42 7.05 6.25
C TYR A 82 -15.66 6.23 6.57
N ASP A 83 -16.45 5.88 5.56
CA ASP A 83 -17.69 5.11 5.72
C ASP A 83 -17.42 3.62 6.04
N LEU A 84 -16.19 3.13 5.82
CA LEU A 84 -15.82 1.73 6.00
C LEU A 84 -16.07 1.24 7.44
N GLU A 85 -16.68 0.07 7.58
CA GLU A 85 -16.89 -0.56 8.89
C GLU A 85 -15.58 -1.09 9.47
N SER A 86 -15.24 -0.65 10.68
CA SER A 86 -14.02 -1.03 11.39
C SER A 86 -14.18 -2.32 12.21
N ASN A 87 -15.41 -2.70 12.57
CA ASN A 87 -15.73 -3.83 13.45
C ASN A 87 -14.92 -3.85 14.76
N ILE A 88 -14.43 -2.70 15.26
CA ILE A 88 -13.57 -2.65 16.46
C ILE A 88 -14.22 -3.33 17.66
N ASN A 89 -15.53 -3.17 17.82
CA ASN A 89 -16.31 -3.76 18.91
C ASN A 89 -16.34 -5.30 18.88
N LYS A 90 -16.00 -5.92 17.74
CA LYS A 90 -15.94 -7.39 17.56
C LYS A 90 -14.51 -7.94 17.65
N LEU A 91 -13.50 -7.09 17.83
CA LEU A 91 -12.11 -7.51 17.92
C LEU A 91 -11.78 -8.05 19.31
N THR A 92 -11.07 -9.17 19.35
CA THR A 92 -10.45 -9.69 20.58
C THR A 92 -9.27 -8.80 21.00
N GLU A 93 -8.89 -8.82 22.27
CA GLU A 93 -7.76 -8.01 22.77
C GLU A 93 -6.45 -8.32 22.05
N ASP A 94 -6.16 -9.59 21.73
CA ASP A 94 -4.96 -9.95 20.97
C ASP A 94 -4.94 -9.31 19.57
N LYS A 95 -6.10 -9.25 18.90
CA LYS A 95 -6.23 -8.59 17.60
C LYS A 95 -6.01 -7.09 17.74
N LYS A 96 -6.60 -6.47 18.77
CA LYS A 96 -6.39 -5.04 19.05
C LYS A 96 -4.91 -4.75 19.33
N GLU A 97 -4.21 -5.61 20.06
CA GLU A 97 -2.77 -5.45 20.28
C GLU A 97 -1.99 -5.53 18.97
N GLY A 98 -2.30 -6.49 18.10
CA GLY A 98 -1.73 -6.55 16.75
C GLY A 98 -1.93 -5.27 15.96
N LEU A 99 -3.13 -4.67 16.01
CA LEU A 99 -3.41 -3.39 15.34
C LEU A 99 -2.63 -2.21 15.95
N ARG A 100 -2.44 -2.18 17.29
CA ARG A 100 -1.59 -1.16 17.95
C ARG A 100 -0.13 -1.25 17.50
N GLN A 101 0.41 -2.46 17.37
CA GLN A 101 1.77 -2.66 16.86
C GLN A 101 1.90 -2.22 15.39
N LEU A 102 0.88 -2.47 14.56
CA LEU A 102 0.83 -1.94 13.19
C LEU A 102 0.77 -0.41 13.17
N ALA A 103 0.00 0.23 14.06
CA ALA A 103 -0.07 1.67 14.19
C ALA A 103 1.30 2.30 14.54
N MET A 104 2.03 1.71 15.50
CA MET A 104 3.39 2.14 15.84
C MET A 104 4.36 1.97 14.66
N THR A 105 4.26 0.85 13.95
CA THR A 105 5.07 0.58 12.76
C THR A 105 4.80 1.59 11.65
N PHE A 106 3.53 1.97 11.46
CA PHE A 106 3.11 2.99 10.52
C PHE A 106 3.70 4.35 10.83
N GLN A 107 3.61 4.80 12.10
CA GLN A 107 4.20 6.07 12.51
C GLN A 107 5.70 6.10 12.24
N HIS A 108 6.41 5.01 12.55
CA HIS A 108 7.83 4.91 12.27
C HIS A 108 8.16 4.92 10.76
N PHE A 109 7.35 4.23 9.95
CA PHE A 109 7.50 4.17 8.49
C PHE A 109 7.25 5.52 7.83
N MET A 110 6.18 6.21 8.24
CA MET A 110 5.72 7.45 7.61
C MET A 110 6.43 8.70 8.13
N ARG A 111 7.31 8.61 9.14
CA ARG A 111 7.99 9.75 9.78
C ARG A 111 8.65 10.76 8.83
N GLU A 112 9.12 10.31 7.67
CA GLU A 112 9.79 11.18 6.70
C GLU A 112 8.80 12.09 5.95
N GLU A 113 7.51 11.73 5.96
CA GLU A 113 6.43 12.41 5.25
C GLU A 113 5.34 12.96 6.20
N ILE A 114 5.18 12.33 7.37
CA ILE A 114 4.18 12.64 8.40
C ILE A 114 4.88 12.58 9.76
N GLN A 115 5.26 13.74 10.28
CA GLN A 115 5.98 13.89 11.55
C GLN A 115 5.00 14.14 12.70
N ASP A 116 3.91 14.83 12.42
CA ASP A 116 2.91 15.22 13.41
C ASP A 116 1.49 14.85 12.96
N ALA A 117 0.60 14.63 13.94
CA ALA A 117 -0.80 14.29 13.71
C ALA A 117 -1.55 15.38 12.92
N SER A 118 -1.12 16.65 12.98
CA SER A 118 -1.66 17.74 12.16
C SER A 118 -1.49 17.56 10.65
N GLN A 119 -0.57 16.69 10.22
CA GLN A 119 -0.35 16.36 8.81
C GLN A 119 -1.22 15.18 8.34
N LEU A 120 -1.94 14.51 9.24
CA LEU A 120 -2.91 13.50 8.86
C LEU A 120 -4.20 14.16 8.36
N PRO A 121 -5.03 13.43 7.58
CA PRO A 121 -6.36 13.90 7.25
C PRO A 121 -7.15 14.28 8.53
N PRO A 122 -8.09 15.23 8.47
CA PRO A 122 -8.89 15.61 9.62
C PRO A 122 -9.58 14.40 10.25
N SER A 123 -9.58 14.34 11.59
CA SER A 123 -10.18 13.25 12.38
C SER A 123 -9.67 11.83 12.04
N PHE A 124 -8.49 11.71 11.42
CA PHE A 124 -7.96 10.40 11.04
C PHE A 124 -7.38 9.63 12.24
N ASP A 125 -8.00 8.52 12.59
CA ASP A 125 -7.51 7.59 13.60
C ASP A 125 -6.77 6.40 12.94
N ILE A 126 -5.46 6.29 13.22
CA ILE A 126 -4.60 5.25 12.63
C ILE A 126 -5.05 3.84 13.04
N PHE A 127 -5.49 3.66 14.28
CA PHE A 127 -5.91 2.36 14.80
C PHE A 127 -7.20 1.90 14.13
N GLU A 128 -8.20 2.78 14.04
CA GLU A 128 -9.43 2.54 13.31
C GLU A 128 -9.18 2.29 11.84
N ALA A 129 -8.28 3.05 11.22
CA ALA A 129 -7.90 2.85 9.83
C ALA A 129 -7.29 1.46 9.61
N PHE A 130 -6.44 0.97 10.53
CA PHE A 130 -5.96 -0.41 10.48
C PHE A 130 -7.06 -1.44 10.70
N ALA A 131 -8.05 -1.16 11.54
CA ALA A 131 -9.22 -2.03 11.70
C ALA A 131 -10.05 -2.10 10.41
N LYS A 132 -10.34 -0.95 9.77
CA LYS A 132 -11.01 -0.83 8.46
C LYS A 132 -10.28 -1.63 7.37
N VAL A 133 -8.96 -1.44 7.26
CA VAL A 133 -8.11 -2.22 6.36
C VAL A 133 -8.19 -3.70 6.70
N SER A 134 -8.09 -4.11 7.96
CA SER A 134 -8.07 -5.53 8.35
C SER A 134 -9.37 -6.27 8.03
N VAL A 135 -10.52 -5.61 8.21
CA VAL A 135 -11.85 -6.18 7.87
C VAL A 135 -11.97 -6.41 6.36
N LYS A 136 -11.51 -5.47 5.53
CA LYS A 136 -11.54 -5.62 4.07
C LYS A 136 -10.45 -6.56 3.55
N PHE A 137 -9.31 -6.65 4.23
CA PHE A 137 -8.20 -7.54 3.88
C PHE A 137 -8.43 -9.00 4.28
N GLY A 138 -9.24 -9.27 5.32
CA GLY A 138 -9.67 -10.62 5.67
C GLY A 138 -10.42 -11.35 4.54
N ILE A 139 -11.03 -10.60 3.61
CA ILE A 139 -11.68 -11.13 2.41
C ILE A 139 -10.64 -11.45 1.30
N PHE A 140 -9.49 -10.78 1.30
CA PHE A 140 -8.43 -10.92 0.29
C PHE A 140 -7.26 -11.83 0.70
N ALA A 141 -7.08 -12.10 2.00
CA ALA A 141 -5.99 -12.95 2.51
C ALA A 141 -6.08 -14.41 2.01
N ASN A 142 -7.26 -14.88 1.58
CA ASN A 142 -7.42 -16.20 0.97
C ASN A 142 -6.98 -16.27 -0.50
N THR A 143 -6.53 -15.17 -1.13
CA THR A 143 -6.24 -15.16 -2.57
C THR A 143 -4.94 -14.43 -2.95
N ILE A 144 -4.18 -13.87 -2.02
CA ILE A 144 -3.08 -12.97 -2.40
C ILE A 144 -1.71 -13.46 -1.97
N ASN A 145 -1.20 -14.38 -2.79
CA ASN A 145 0.20 -14.35 -3.20
C ASN A 145 0.41 -13.69 -4.59
N GLN A 146 -0.64 -13.15 -5.24
CA GLN A 146 -0.49 -12.52 -6.58
C GLN A 146 -1.34 -11.29 -6.91
N LEU A 147 -2.35 -10.85 -6.14
CA LEU A 147 -3.30 -9.81 -6.62
C LEU A 147 -3.25 -8.43 -5.95
N PHE A 148 -2.34 -8.13 -5.02
CA PHE A 148 -2.26 -6.76 -4.46
C PHE A 148 -1.54 -5.77 -5.39
N THR A 149 -0.89 -6.26 -6.44
CA THR A 149 -0.46 -5.42 -7.56
C THR A 149 -1.65 -5.00 -8.42
N LEU A 150 -2.79 -5.72 -8.42
CA LEU A 150 -3.84 -5.49 -9.42
C LEU A 150 -4.82 -4.35 -9.09
N TYR A 151 -5.05 -4.01 -7.82
CA TYR A 151 -6.02 -2.95 -7.48
C TYR A 151 -5.47 -1.52 -7.57
N PHE A 152 -4.15 -1.35 -7.73
CA PHE A 152 -3.52 -0.03 -7.95
C PHE A 152 -2.59 0.01 -9.19
N VAL A 153 -2.47 -1.06 -9.97
CA VAL A 153 -1.69 -1.08 -11.23
C VAL A 153 -2.56 -1.27 -12.48
N VAL A 154 -3.87 -1.45 -12.34
CA VAL A 154 -4.77 -1.49 -13.49
C VAL A 154 -5.54 -0.18 -13.60
N ASP A 155 -4.81 0.87 -13.96
CA ASP A 155 -5.36 1.80 -14.93
C ASP A 155 -4.66 1.49 -16.27
N PRO A 156 -5.39 1.18 -17.35
CA PRO A 156 -4.83 0.84 -18.65
C PRO A 156 -3.83 1.88 -19.21
#